data_AF-A0A7V1SCF7-F1
#
_entry.id   AF-A0A7V1SCF7-F1
#
_cell.length_a   1.000
_cell.length_b   1.000
_cell.length_c   1.000
_cell.angle_alpha   90.00
_cell.angle_beta   90.00
_cell.angle_gamma   90.00
#
_symmetry.space_group_name_H-M   'P 1'
#
loop_
_entity.id
_entity.type
_entity.pdbx_description
1 polymer ?
#
loop_
_entity_poly.entity_id
_entity_poly.type
_entity_poly.pdbx_seq_one_letter_code
_entity_poly.pdbx_strand_id
1 'polypeptide(L)'
;MNKTIKLLTFCSAIVLSFSILAFGQESECDTLYNTNFVPNYRSNDLNKLKLAIDSGKALIEKCASEEAYKDPIEFVKKQLPRMEKNYRFSMAINKFNNAVKDPKNLNVDEAFTSGKELLTLEPNFQRGIDVILTLASMGLDQALANNKKYNNETLNYAKQAIAKLEANTPSQEYGLWSYVYKTKEFPDGKTNALAWMNYTIGYIMYHHQGMEKEAVPYLYKSIQYNSNVRKRADVYQAIGDFYKKEYNRLDDERTEIAKKIQEETNEETKKQLIDKAKEILALQKGYAERMMDAYARARENAGSDQAYKNSLYETIKILYSVRFDGKTDGIDQYIASLVSKPMPDPTTPVTPIIDLKTPDSKTTDSKTTSTQKPVLEEMKSVNEKAASDDKQVNKNTSTQANKTVKKPPVKRKRS
;
A
#
# COMPACT_ATOMS: atom_id res chain seq x y z
N MET A 1 -1.56 -27.96 45.09
CA MET A 1 -2.29 -29.18 45.47
C MET A 1 -2.32 -30.12 44.27
N ASN A 2 -1.43 -31.11 44.29
CA ASN A 2 -1.24 -32.11 43.25
C ASN A 2 -2.32 -33.20 43.38
N LYS A 3 -3.00 -33.54 42.28
CA LYS A 3 -3.85 -34.74 42.21
C LYS A 3 -3.24 -35.75 41.26
N THR A 4 -2.60 -36.73 41.88
CA THR A 4 -2.16 -38.02 41.37
C THR A 4 -3.34 -38.86 40.91
N ILE A 5 -3.32 -39.33 39.67
CA ILE A 5 -4.25 -40.34 39.14
C ILE A 5 -3.60 -41.71 39.31
N LYS A 6 -4.34 -42.60 39.99
CA LYS A 6 -3.96 -43.98 40.31
C LYS A 6 -3.99 -44.84 39.05
N LEU A 7 -2.87 -45.50 38.78
CA LEU A 7 -2.74 -46.56 37.78
C LEU A 7 -3.18 -47.89 38.42
N LEU A 8 -4.12 -48.59 37.80
CA LEU A 8 -4.57 -49.91 38.25
C LEU A 8 -3.69 -50.99 37.60
N THR A 9 -2.90 -51.66 38.44
CA THR A 9 -2.04 -52.80 38.10
C THR A 9 -2.88 -54.07 38.06
N PHE A 10 -2.94 -54.76 36.92
CA PHE A 10 -3.39 -56.15 36.84
C PHE A 10 -2.17 -57.02 36.52
N CYS A 11 -1.68 -57.75 37.52
CA CYS A 11 -0.72 -58.82 37.37
C CYS A 11 -1.47 -60.12 37.06
N SER A 12 -1.20 -60.73 35.90
CA SER A 12 -1.39 -62.16 35.70
C SER A 12 -0.10 -62.73 35.15
N ALA A 13 0.60 -63.47 36.01
CA ALA A 13 1.71 -64.33 35.64
C ALA A 13 1.16 -65.59 34.97
N ILE A 14 1.61 -65.87 33.74
CA ILE A 14 1.55 -67.22 33.16
C ILE A 14 2.96 -67.60 32.71
N VAL A 15 3.25 -68.85 33.03
CA VAL A 15 4.51 -69.57 33.04
C VAL A 15 5.19 -69.67 31.67
N LEU A 16 6.52 -69.65 31.73
CA LEU A 16 7.50 -69.92 30.69
C LEU A 16 7.22 -71.21 29.90
N SER A 17 7.12 -71.05 28.58
CA SER A 17 7.57 -72.08 27.63
C SER A 17 8.49 -71.39 26.62
N PHE A 18 9.76 -71.79 26.64
CA PHE A 18 10.77 -71.40 25.67
C PHE A 18 10.28 -71.74 24.26
N SER A 19 9.93 -70.72 23.49
CA SER A 19 9.97 -70.76 22.04
C SER A 19 11.11 -69.84 21.63
N ILE A 20 11.99 -70.40 20.81
CA ILE A 20 13.16 -69.78 20.19
C ILE A 20 12.83 -68.32 19.82
N LEU A 21 13.61 -67.38 20.36
CA LEU A 21 13.65 -66.00 19.87
C LEU A 21 14.14 -66.04 18.41
N ALA A 22 13.22 -66.25 17.48
CA ALA A 22 13.34 -65.60 16.20
C ALA A 22 13.31 -64.10 16.53
N PHE A 23 14.45 -63.42 16.38
CA PHE A 23 14.44 -61.98 16.15
C PHE A 23 13.60 -61.78 14.89
N GLY A 24 12.29 -61.64 15.07
CA GLY A 24 11.36 -61.40 13.98
C GLY A 24 11.86 -60.16 13.27
N GLN A 25 12.22 -60.30 11.99
CA GLN A 25 12.36 -59.14 11.13
C GLN A 25 11.05 -58.36 11.27
N GLU A 26 11.15 -57.12 11.75
CA GLU A 26 10.03 -56.18 11.75
C GLU A 26 9.41 -56.23 10.35
N SER A 27 8.12 -56.59 10.24
CA SER A 27 7.51 -56.73 8.93
C SER A 27 7.48 -55.36 8.26
N GLU A 28 7.61 -55.31 6.94
CA GLU A 28 7.63 -54.03 6.21
C GLU A 28 6.40 -53.17 6.57
N CYS A 29 5.23 -53.81 6.73
CA CYS A 29 4.00 -53.17 7.14
C CYS A 29 4.04 -52.61 8.58
N ASP A 30 4.74 -53.28 9.49
CA ASP A 30 4.92 -52.82 10.88
C ASP A 30 5.79 -51.56 10.92
N THR A 31 6.90 -51.55 10.17
CA THR A 31 7.76 -50.38 10.05
C THR A 31 7.04 -49.19 9.40
N LEU A 32 6.28 -49.43 8.32
CA LEU A 32 5.53 -48.39 7.63
C LEU A 32 4.47 -47.76 8.55
N TYR A 33 3.76 -48.57 9.35
CA TYR A 33 2.70 -48.08 10.22
C TYR A 33 3.19 -47.62 11.60
N ASN A 34 3.74 -48.53 12.40
CA ASN A 34 4.05 -48.30 13.81
C ASN A 34 5.33 -47.47 14.01
N THR A 35 6.34 -47.68 13.17
CA THR A 35 7.60 -46.94 13.27
C THR A 35 7.55 -45.58 12.56
N ASN A 36 6.96 -45.52 11.36
CA ASN A 36 7.00 -44.31 10.54
C ASN A 36 5.71 -43.49 10.56
N PHE A 37 4.53 -44.08 10.38
CA PHE A 37 3.27 -43.33 10.28
C PHE A 37 2.79 -42.80 11.64
N VAL A 38 2.52 -43.70 12.60
CA VAL A 38 1.87 -43.39 13.88
C VAL A 38 2.63 -42.35 14.73
N PRO A 39 3.98 -42.38 14.83
CA PRO A 39 4.70 -41.39 15.62
C PRO A 39 4.73 -40.00 14.99
N ASN A 40 4.54 -39.92 13.67
CA ASN A 40 4.86 -38.72 12.90
C ASN A 40 3.65 -38.05 12.22
N TYR A 41 2.50 -38.71 12.09
CA TYR A 41 1.35 -38.17 11.34
C TYR A 41 0.73 -36.89 11.92
N ARG A 42 1.07 -36.53 13.16
CA ARG A 42 0.68 -35.27 13.83
C ARG A 42 1.85 -34.31 14.05
N SER A 43 3.01 -34.59 13.47
CA SER A 43 4.20 -33.78 13.66
C SER A 43 4.08 -32.42 12.97
N ASN A 44 4.55 -31.37 13.64
CA ASN A 44 4.75 -30.05 13.04
C ASN A 44 6.12 -29.91 12.33
N ASP A 45 7.02 -30.87 12.55
CA ASP A 45 8.26 -31.01 11.78
C ASP A 45 7.91 -31.57 10.39
N LEU A 46 8.25 -30.81 9.34
CA LEU A 46 7.93 -31.14 7.96
C LEU A 46 8.60 -32.41 7.46
N ASN A 47 9.82 -32.73 7.90
CA ASN A 47 10.51 -33.94 7.49
C ASN A 47 9.80 -35.17 8.08
N LYS A 48 9.40 -35.09 9.36
CA LYS A 48 8.62 -36.14 10.02
C LYS A 48 7.23 -36.29 9.39
N LEU A 49 6.53 -35.18 9.12
CA LEU A 49 5.22 -35.23 8.48
C LEU A 49 5.32 -35.83 7.07
N LYS A 50 6.36 -35.49 6.30
CA LYS A 50 6.63 -36.09 4.98
C LYS A 50 6.88 -37.59 5.08
N LEU A 51 7.71 -38.01 6.04
CA LEU A 51 7.96 -39.43 6.30
C LEU A 51 6.65 -40.18 6.60
N ALA A 52 5.77 -39.60 7.43
CA ALA A 52 4.46 -40.18 7.71
C ALA A 52 3.58 -40.28 6.46
N ILE A 53 3.52 -39.24 5.63
CA ILE A 53 2.75 -39.23 4.38
C ILE A 53 3.25 -40.33 3.43
N ASP A 54 4.56 -40.39 3.21
CA ASP A 54 5.17 -41.36 2.28
C ASP A 54 4.97 -42.79 2.78
N SER A 55 5.16 -43.02 4.08
CA SER A 55 4.96 -44.34 4.69
C SER A 55 3.50 -44.75 4.68
N GLY A 56 2.57 -43.81 4.87
CA GLY A 56 1.14 -44.08 4.78
C GLY A 56 0.70 -44.47 3.37
N LYS A 57 1.25 -43.82 2.33
CA LYS A 57 1.01 -44.21 0.94
C LYS A 57 1.56 -45.59 0.64
N ALA A 58 2.81 -45.85 1.05
CA ALA A 58 3.43 -47.16 0.88
C ALA A 58 2.67 -48.27 1.63
N LEU A 59 2.14 -47.99 2.83
CA LEU A 59 1.31 -48.94 3.58
C LEU A 59 0.05 -49.33 2.80
N ILE A 60 -0.66 -48.33 2.24
CA ILE A 60 -1.86 -48.58 1.44
C ILE A 60 -1.55 -49.43 0.20
N GLU A 61 -0.41 -49.17 -0.44
CA GLU A 61 -0.01 -49.86 -1.67
C GLU A 61 0.46 -51.29 -1.42
N LYS A 62 1.31 -51.48 -0.40
CA LYS A 62 2.04 -52.74 -0.18
C LYS A 62 1.37 -53.70 0.78
N CYS A 63 0.58 -53.19 1.72
CA CYS A 63 0.04 -54.00 2.83
C CYS A 63 -1.46 -54.29 2.69
N ALA A 64 -2.06 -53.99 1.54
CA ALA A 64 -3.50 -54.15 1.31
C ALA A 64 -4.01 -55.59 1.42
N SER A 65 -3.15 -56.58 1.16
CA SER A 65 -3.47 -58.01 1.29
C SER A 65 -3.28 -58.57 2.69
N GLU A 66 -2.68 -57.80 3.61
CA GLU A 66 -2.44 -58.25 4.99
C GLU A 66 -3.65 -57.97 5.87
N GLU A 67 -4.32 -59.03 6.35
CA GLU A 67 -5.54 -58.93 7.17
C GLU A 67 -5.35 -58.05 8.41
N ALA A 68 -4.18 -58.15 9.06
CA ALA A 68 -3.84 -57.38 10.26
C ALA A 68 -3.79 -55.86 10.03
N TYR A 69 -3.65 -55.40 8.78
CA TYR A 69 -3.50 -53.99 8.43
C TYR A 69 -4.75 -53.36 7.82
N LYS A 70 -5.88 -54.06 7.74
CA LYS A 70 -7.14 -53.50 7.22
C LYS A 70 -7.55 -52.21 7.96
N ASP A 71 -7.62 -52.26 9.29
CA ASP A 71 -8.00 -51.11 10.11
C ASP A 71 -6.93 -49.99 10.09
N PRO A 72 -5.63 -50.27 10.24
CA PRO A 72 -4.55 -49.30 9.99
C PRO A 72 -4.66 -48.60 8.63
N ILE A 73 -4.89 -49.34 7.54
CA ILE A 73 -5.02 -48.80 6.19
C ILE A 73 -6.24 -47.88 6.09
N GLU A 74 -7.39 -48.26 6.65
CA GLU A 74 -8.57 -47.41 6.66
C GLU A 74 -8.31 -46.10 7.43
N PHE A 75 -7.65 -46.19 8.58
CA PHE A 75 -7.23 -45.02 9.35
C PHE A 75 -6.29 -44.11 8.54
N VAL A 76 -5.24 -44.68 7.93
CA VAL A 76 -4.27 -43.93 7.11
C VAL A 76 -4.96 -43.25 5.93
N LYS A 77 -5.85 -43.94 5.21
CA LYS A 77 -6.64 -43.37 4.10
C LYS A 77 -7.44 -42.14 4.54
N LYS A 78 -8.03 -42.17 5.74
CA LYS A 78 -8.76 -41.02 6.31
C LYS A 78 -7.85 -39.85 6.67
N GLN A 79 -6.62 -40.11 7.11
CA GLN A 79 -5.69 -39.07 7.55
C GLN A 79 -4.92 -38.40 6.40
N LEU A 80 -4.53 -39.17 5.37
CA LEU A 80 -3.62 -38.71 4.32
C LEU A 80 -4.06 -37.40 3.65
N PRO A 81 -5.32 -37.21 3.20
CA PRO A 81 -5.71 -35.97 2.53
C PRO A 81 -5.47 -34.72 3.38
N ARG A 82 -5.76 -34.80 4.69
CA ARG A 82 -5.50 -33.72 5.63
C ARG A 82 -4.00 -33.50 5.84
N MET A 83 -3.24 -34.58 5.98
CA MET A 83 -1.78 -34.50 6.18
C MET A 83 -1.09 -33.87 4.97
N GLU A 84 -1.47 -34.26 3.76
CA GLU A 84 -0.94 -33.70 2.52
C GLU A 84 -1.27 -32.21 2.39
N LYS A 85 -2.52 -31.83 2.69
CA LYS A 85 -2.91 -30.42 2.71
C LYS A 85 -2.07 -29.62 3.70
N ASN A 86 -1.93 -30.11 4.93
CA ASN A 86 -1.14 -29.46 5.98
C ASN A 86 0.34 -29.35 5.59
N TYR A 87 0.92 -30.43 5.05
CA TYR A 87 2.31 -30.43 4.59
C TYR A 87 2.54 -29.38 3.50
N ARG A 88 1.67 -29.36 2.48
CA ARG A 88 1.76 -28.36 1.39
C ARG A 88 1.60 -26.93 1.91
N PHE A 89 0.64 -26.71 2.81
CA PHE A 89 0.41 -25.40 3.41
C PHE A 89 1.63 -24.92 4.21
N SER A 90 2.19 -25.77 5.09
CA SER A 90 3.38 -25.46 5.87
C SER A 90 4.64 -25.29 4.99
N MET A 91 4.77 -26.05 3.91
CA MET A 91 5.83 -25.84 2.90
C MET A 91 5.69 -24.48 2.21
N ALA A 92 4.48 -24.09 1.80
CA ALA A 92 4.21 -22.79 1.20
C ALA A 92 4.53 -21.64 2.18
N ILE A 93 4.18 -21.77 3.47
CA ILE A 93 4.57 -20.80 4.51
C ILE A 93 6.11 -20.67 4.57
N ASN A 94 6.83 -21.78 4.63
CA ASN A 94 8.28 -21.76 4.77
C ASN A 94 8.97 -21.15 3.55
N LYS A 95 8.52 -21.52 2.35
CA LYS A 95 8.99 -20.93 1.08
C LYS A 95 8.73 -19.43 1.04
N PHE A 96 7.51 -19.01 1.34
CA PHE A 96 7.14 -17.61 1.38
C PHE A 96 8.01 -16.84 2.38
N ASN A 97 8.07 -17.29 3.64
CA ASN A 97 8.88 -16.64 4.67
C ASN A 97 10.35 -16.55 4.28
N ASN A 98 10.94 -17.62 3.71
CA ASN A 98 12.32 -17.59 3.24
C ASN A 98 12.53 -16.59 2.11
N ALA A 99 11.54 -16.44 1.23
CA ALA A 99 11.59 -15.49 0.12
C ALA A 99 11.49 -14.02 0.56
N VAL A 100 10.87 -13.74 1.71
CA VAL A 100 10.55 -12.35 2.12
C VAL A 100 11.24 -11.86 3.41
N LYS A 101 11.81 -12.74 4.23
CA LYS A 101 12.33 -12.37 5.57
C LYS A 101 13.60 -11.54 5.55
N ASP A 102 14.43 -11.67 4.50
CA ASP A 102 15.67 -10.92 4.36
C ASP A 102 15.49 -9.80 3.34
N PRO A 103 15.35 -8.53 3.77
CA PRO A 103 15.15 -7.40 2.85
C PRO A 103 16.31 -7.19 1.87
N LYS A 104 17.49 -7.75 2.13
CA LYS A 104 18.64 -7.62 1.24
C LYS A 104 18.66 -8.67 0.14
N ASN A 105 17.94 -9.78 0.33
CA ASN A 105 17.98 -10.95 -0.54
C ASN A 105 16.57 -11.49 -0.79
N LEU A 106 15.64 -10.61 -1.20
CA LEU A 106 14.27 -10.98 -1.51
C LEU A 106 14.21 -11.86 -2.78
N ASN A 107 13.50 -12.98 -2.71
CA ASN A 107 13.18 -13.81 -3.88
C ASN A 107 11.74 -13.54 -4.32
N VAL A 108 11.56 -12.60 -5.24
CA VAL A 108 10.23 -12.15 -5.67
C VAL A 108 9.44 -13.27 -6.35
N ASP A 109 10.09 -14.07 -7.19
CA ASP A 109 9.44 -15.18 -7.91
C ASP A 109 8.87 -16.24 -6.94
N GLU A 110 9.68 -16.66 -5.97
CA GLU A 110 9.25 -17.62 -4.96
C GLU A 110 8.18 -17.01 -4.05
N ALA A 111 8.28 -15.71 -3.70
CA ALA A 111 7.27 -15.03 -2.89
C ALA A 111 5.90 -15.04 -3.59
N PHE A 112 5.83 -14.63 -4.86
CA PHE A 112 4.57 -14.63 -5.62
C PHE A 112 4.00 -16.04 -5.80
N THR A 113 4.86 -17.02 -6.11
CA THR A 113 4.45 -18.42 -6.31
C THR A 113 3.92 -19.05 -5.02
N SER A 114 4.72 -19.02 -3.95
CA SER A 114 4.37 -19.62 -2.66
C SER A 114 3.26 -18.87 -1.94
N GLY A 115 3.21 -17.54 -2.06
CA GLY A 115 2.13 -16.72 -1.52
C GLY A 115 0.78 -17.00 -2.18
N LYS A 116 0.76 -17.18 -3.50
CA LYS A 116 -0.45 -17.62 -4.22
C LYS A 116 -0.91 -19.01 -3.78
N GLU A 117 0.03 -19.96 -3.68
CA GLU A 117 -0.28 -21.31 -3.19
C GLU A 117 -0.86 -21.28 -1.77
N LEU A 118 -0.25 -20.50 -0.88
CA LEU A 118 -0.69 -20.33 0.51
C LEU A 118 -2.14 -19.83 0.60
N LEU A 119 -2.45 -18.76 -0.11
CA LEU A 119 -3.79 -18.15 -0.13
C LEU A 119 -4.84 -19.05 -0.79
N THR A 120 -4.42 -19.96 -1.67
CA THR A 120 -5.31 -20.94 -2.31
C THR A 120 -5.60 -22.13 -1.39
N LEU A 121 -4.57 -22.64 -0.69
CA LEU A 121 -4.71 -23.78 0.22
C LEU A 121 -5.55 -23.45 1.45
N GLU A 122 -5.39 -22.24 1.99
CA GLU A 122 -6.17 -21.73 3.13
C GLU A 122 -6.68 -20.30 2.89
N PRO A 123 -7.83 -20.14 2.21
CA PRO A 123 -8.40 -18.82 1.92
C PRO A 123 -8.74 -17.98 3.17
N ASN A 124 -8.99 -18.65 4.29
CA ASN A 124 -9.28 -18.04 5.60
C ASN A 124 -8.04 -18.02 6.51
N PHE A 125 -6.84 -18.12 5.95
CA PHE A 125 -5.62 -18.04 6.73
C PHE A 125 -5.57 -16.73 7.53
N GLN A 126 -5.34 -16.83 8.84
CA GLN A 126 -5.38 -15.69 9.76
C GLN A 126 -4.42 -14.56 9.35
N ARG A 127 -3.25 -14.88 8.77
CA ARG A 127 -2.30 -13.89 8.24
C ARG A 127 -2.43 -13.66 6.74
N GLY A 128 -3.54 -14.07 6.13
CA GLY A 128 -3.77 -13.94 4.70
C GLY A 128 -3.70 -12.49 4.24
N ILE A 129 -4.24 -11.54 5.02
CA ILE A 129 -4.12 -10.11 4.71
C ILE A 129 -2.65 -9.65 4.70
N ASP A 130 -1.83 -10.12 5.64
CA ASP A 130 -0.42 -9.72 5.72
C ASP A 130 0.38 -10.24 4.53
N VAL A 131 0.08 -11.46 4.07
CA VAL A 131 0.67 -12.03 2.85
C VAL A 131 0.28 -11.22 1.62
N ILE A 132 -1.00 -10.86 1.48
CA ILE A 132 -1.49 -10.05 0.35
C ILE A 132 -0.81 -8.68 0.33
N LEU A 133 -0.73 -8.01 1.49
CA LEU A 133 -0.05 -6.71 1.63
C LEU A 133 1.43 -6.81 1.26
N THR A 134 2.14 -7.83 1.73
CA THR A 134 3.54 -8.07 1.38
C THR A 134 3.72 -8.30 -0.13
N LEU A 135 2.88 -9.12 -0.76
CA LEU A 135 2.96 -9.37 -2.21
C LEU A 135 2.71 -8.10 -3.02
N ALA A 136 1.69 -7.31 -2.66
CA ALA A 136 1.41 -6.05 -3.32
C ALA A 136 2.56 -5.03 -3.18
N SER A 137 3.21 -5.02 -2.01
CA SER A 137 4.35 -4.13 -1.74
C SER A 137 5.60 -4.53 -2.53
N MET A 138 5.94 -5.82 -2.54
CA MET A 138 7.04 -6.35 -3.35
C MET A 138 6.80 -6.07 -4.84
N GLY A 139 5.55 -6.23 -5.29
CA GLY A 139 5.13 -5.87 -6.63
C GLY A 139 5.33 -4.40 -6.98
N LEU A 140 5.01 -3.50 -6.05
CA LEU A 140 5.29 -2.07 -6.19
C LEU A 140 6.80 -1.79 -6.28
N ASP A 141 7.64 -2.42 -5.45
CA ASP A 141 9.09 -2.25 -5.52
C ASP A 141 9.63 -2.66 -6.90
N GLN A 142 9.12 -3.76 -7.45
CA GLN A 142 9.45 -4.19 -8.81
C GLN A 142 8.98 -3.16 -9.85
N ALA A 143 7.77 -2.62 -9.70
CA ALA A 143 7.26 -1.60 -10.61
C ALA A 143 8.10 -0.30 -10.55
N LEU A 144 8.53 0.13 -9.36
CA LEU A 144 9.42 1.30 -9.19
C LEU A 144 10.80 1.04 -9.82
N ALA A 145 11.26 -0.20 -9.83
CA ALA A 145 12.45 -0.64 -10.56
C ALA A 145 12.20 -0.88 -12.07
N ASN A 146 11.05 -0.45 -12.60
CA ASN A 146 10.62 -0.64 -14.00
C ASN A 146 10.51 -2.12 -14.44
N ASN A 147 10.42 -3.06 -13.49
CA ASN A 147 10.12 -4.46 -13.77
C ASN A 147 8.60 -4.69 -13.78
N LYS A 148 8.05 -4.89 -14.99
CA LYS A 148 6.61 -5.02 -15.22
C LYS A 148 6.05 -6.43 -15.02
N LYS A 149 6.91 -7.43 -14.78
CA LYS A 149 6.57 -8.86 -14.74
C LYS A 149 5.38 -9.17 -13.82
N TYR A 150 5.30 -8.52 -12.66
CA TYR A 150 4.30 -8.83 -11.63
C TYR A 150 3.15 -7.83 -11.56
N ASN A 151 3.04 -6.88 -12.51
CA ASN A 151 2.08 -5.78 -12.42
C ASN A 151 0.63 -6.28 -12.24
N ASN A 152 0.22 -7.29 -13.00
CA ASN A 152 -1.17 -7.78 -12.98
C ASN A 152 -1.52 -8.43 -11.64
N GLU A 153 -0.68 -9.33 -11.15
CA GLU A 153 -0.84 -9.95 -9.83
C GLU A 153 -0.80 -8.91 -8.71
N THR A 154 0.09 -7.93 -8.82
CA THR A 154 0.23 -6.83 -7.85
C THR A 154 -1.05 -6.00 -7.76
N LEU A 155 -1.63 -5.63 -8.92
CA LEU A 155 -2.91 -4.92 -8.97
C LEU A 155 -4.03 -5.75 -8.33
N ASN A 156 -4.07 -7.06 -8.59
CA ASN A 156 -5.04 -7.96 -7.99
C ASN A 156 -4.90 -8.03 -6.46
N TYR A 157 -3.67 -8.20 -5.94
CA TYR A 157 -3.43 -8.23 -4.50
C TYR A 157 -3.71 -6.89 -3.83
N ALA A 158 -3.34 -5.77 -4.45
CA ALA A 158 -3.65 -4.44 -3.89
C ALA A 158 -5.17 -4.20 -3.79
N LYS A 159 -5.95 -4.60 -4.80
CA LYS A 159 -7.42 -4.53 -4.77
C LYS A 159 -8.01 -5.43 -3.68
N GLN A 160 -7.52 -6.66 -3.56
CA GLN A 160 -7.95 -7.58 -2.49
C GLN A 160 -7.61 -7.05 -1.10
N ALA A 161 -6.42 -6.46 -0.93
CA ALA A 161 -6.02 -5.83 0.32
C ALA A 161 -6.96 -4.69 0.69
N ILE A 162 -7.27 -3.78 -0.25
CA ILE A 162 -8.23 -2.68 -0.01
C ILE A 162 -9.58 -3.24 0.44
N ALA A 163 -10.14 -4.21 -0.28
CA ALA A 163 -11.43 -4.81 0.08
C ALA A 163 -11.42 -5.43 1.49
N LYS A 164 -10.36 -6.16 1.85
CA LYS A 164 -10.21 -6.77 3.18
C LYS A 164 -10.02 -5.73 4.29
N LEU A 165 -9.27 -4.66 4.03
CA LEU A 165 -9.05 -3.55 4.97
C LEU A 165 -10.36 -2.78 5.20
N GLU A 166 -11.10 -2.47 4.13
CA GLU A 166 -12.42 -1.80 4.21
C GLU A 166 -13.44 -2.68 4.96
N ALA A 167 -13.35 -4.01 4.82
CA ALA A 167 -14.12 -4.97 5.60
C ALA A 167 -13.61 -5.18 7.06
N ASN A 168 -12.65 -4.37 7.53
CA ASN A 168 -12.08 -4.44 8.89
C ASN A 168 -11.43 -5.79 9.23
N THR A 169 -10.84 -6.47 8.23
CA THR A 169 -10.06 -7.69 8.51
C THR A 169 -8.89 -7.34 9.46
N PRO A 170 -8.81 -7.95 10.65
CA PRO A 170 -7.79 -7.59 11.63
C PRO A 170 -6.40 -8.07 11.20
N SER A 171 -5.38 -7.28 11.53
CA SER A 171 -3.98 -7.70 11.52
C SER A 171 -3.26 -7.06 12.70
N GLN A 172 -2.25 -7.76 13.22
CA GLN A 172 -1.37 -7.20 14.25
C GLN A 172 -0.42 -6.15 13.69
N GLU A 173 0.05 -6.34 12.45
CA GLU A 173 1.15 -5.56 11.85
C GLU A 173 0.76 -4.90 10.51
N TYR A 174 -0.29 -5.41 9.85
CA TYR A 174 -0.65 -5.08 8.46
C TYR A 174 0.55 -5.26 7.52
N GLY A 175 0.91 -6.51 7.25
CA GLY A 175 2.05 -6.91 6.43
C GLY A 175 3.10 -7.69 7.20
N LEU A 176 4.12 -8.16 6.49
CA LEU A 176 5.18 -9.02 7.05
C LEU A 176 6.56 -8.40 6.82
N TRP A 177 7.44 -8.60 7.80
CA TRP A 177 8.86 -8.24 7.74
C TRP A 177 9.11 -6.77 7.41
N SER A 178 9.73 -6.47 6.27
CA SER A 178 10.03 -5.10 5.84
C SER A 178 8.83 -4.35 5.26
N TYR A 179 7.68 -5.02 5.14
CA TYR A 179 6.45 -4.48 4.56
C TYR A 179 5.34 -4.29 5.61
N VAL A 180 5.72 -3.94 6.84
CA VAL A 180 4.80 -3.69 7.96
C VAL A 180 4.28 -2.26 7.90
N TYR A 181 2.96 -2.09 7.83
CA TYR A 181 2.32 -0.78 7.74
C TYR A 181 1.98 -0.16 9.09
N LYS A 182 1.90 -0.97 10.15
CA LYS A 182 1.77 -0.47 11.52
C LYS A 182 3.13 -0.01 12.03
N THR A 183 3.31 1.28 12.20
CA THR A 183 4.58 1.85 12.66
C THR A 183 4.36 2.77 13.85
N LYS A 184 5.45 3.26 14.46
CA LYS A 184 5.37 4.28 15.50
C LYS A 184 4.65 5.55 15.02
N GLU A 185 4.83 5.91 13.76
CA GLU A 185 4.19 7.09 13.15
C GLU A 185 2.74 6.83 12.75
N PHE A 186 2.43 5.58 12.36
CA PHE A 186 1.09 5.15 11.94
C PHE A 186 0.64 3.94 12.78
N PRO A 187 0.24 4.16 14.04
CA PRO A 187 -0.04 3.07 14.98
C PRO A 187 -1.31 2.27 14.66
N ASP A 188 -2.23 2.81 13.86
CA ASP A 188 -3.38 2.07 13.32
C ASP A 188 -2.97 1.07 12.25
N GLY A 189 -1.94 1.39 11.44
CA GLY A 189 -1.44 0.56 10.33
C GLY A 189 -2.40 0.43 9.15
N LYS A 190 -3.71 0.27 9.38
CA LYS A 190 -4.75 0.11 8.36
C LYS A 190 -4.82 1.31 7.42
N THR A 191 -4.89 2.55 7.94
CA THR A 191 -4.92 3.74 7.06
C THR A 191 -3.67 3.89 6.22
N ASN A 192 -2.51 3.54 6.79
CA ASN A 192 -1.24 3.56 6.06
C ASN A 192 -1.23 2.49 4.96
N ALA A 193 -1.68 1.27 5.26
CA ALA A 193 -1.84 0.20 4.27
C ALA A 193 -2.80 0.61 3.14
N LEU A 194 -3.97 1.19 3.46
CA LEU A 194 -4.92 1.70 2.46
C LEU A 194 -4.28 2.73 1.54
N ALA A 195 -3.50 3.67 2.09
CA ALA A 195 -2.78 4.66 1.31
C ALA A 195 -1.83 4.00 0.31
N TRP A 196 -0.98 3.08 0.80
CA TRP A 196 -0.01 2.38 -0.04
C TRP A 196 -0.67 1.50 -1.10
N MET A 197 -1.76 0.81 -0.79
CA MET A 197 -2.45 -0.02 -1.79
C MET A 197 -3.11 0.82 -2.89
N ASN A 198 -3.69 1.98 -2.54
CA ASN A 198 -4.20 2.91 -3.54
C ASN A 198 -3.05 3.49 -4.39
N TYR A 199 -1.93 3.85 -3.77
CA TYR A 199 -0.75 4.28 -4.51
C TYR A 199 -0.19 3.21 -5.44
N THR A 200 -0.09 1.95 -4.98
CA THR A 200 0.35 0.82 -5.81
C THR A 200 -0.49 0.69 -7.08
N ILE A 201 -1.82 0.75 -6.94
CA ILE A 201 -2.75 0.68 -8.08
C ILE A 201 -2.54 1.89 -9.00
N GLY A 202 -2.59 3.09 -8.43
CA GLY A 202 -2.44 4.34 -9.19
C GLY A 202 -1.11 4.38 -9.95
N TYR A 203 0.01 4.05 -9.30
CA TYR A 203 1.33 4.07 -9.89
C TYR A 203 1.44 3.13 -11.10
N ILE A 204 1.04 1.85 -10.92
CA ILE A 204 1.14 0.86 -12.01
C ILE A 204 0.22 1.23 -13.17
N MET A 205 -1.02 1.63 -12.89
CA MET A 205 -1.97 2.01 -13.94
C MET A 205 -1.49 3.25 -14.71
N TYR A 206 -0.99 4.26 -14.01
CA TYR A 206 -0.52 5.51 -14.60
C TYR A 206 0.77 5.29 -15.41
N HIS A 207 1.83 4.78 -14.77
CA HIS A 207 3.17 4.75 -15.38
C HIS A 207 3.44 3.52 -16.25
N HIS A 208 2.80 2.39 -15.97
CA HIS A 208 3.11 1.14 -16.68
C HIS A 208 2.04 0.71 -17.68
N GLN A 209 0.78 1.14 -17.51
CA GLN A 209 -0.34 0.72 -18.37
C GLN A 209 -0.94 1.85 -19.21
N GLY A 210 -0.56 3.12 -18.97
CA GLY A 210 -1.11 4.26 -19.71
C GLY A 210 -2.59 4.54 -19.41
N MET A 211 -3.12 3.99 -18.31
CA MET A 211 -4.50 4.15 -17.86
C MET A 211 -4.61 5.37 -16.94
N GLU A 212 -4.17 6.54 -17.41
CA GLU A 212 -4.01 7.74 -16.60
C GLU A 212 -5.34 8.17 -15.93
N LYS A 213 -6.44 8.17 -16.69
CA LYS A 213 -7.76 8.59 -16.22
C LYS A 213 -8.28 7.68 -15.09
N GLU A 214 -8.10 6.37 -15.23
CA GLU A 214 -8.52 5.38 -14.24
C GLU A 214 -7.57 5.33 -13.03
N ALA A 215 -6.30 5.71 -13.20
CA ALA A 215 -5.29 5.72 -12.15
C ALA A 215 -5.42 6.89 -11.17
N VAL A 216 -5.75 8.08 -11.69
CA VAL A 216 -5.79 9.33 -10.92
C VAL A 216 -6.73 9.31 -9.70
N PRO A 217 -7.93 8.69 -9.74
CA PRO A 217 -8.75 8.49 -8.54
C PRO A 217 -8.02 7.72 -7.42
N TYR A 218 -7.22 6.72 -7.77
CA TYR A 218 -6.44 5.96 -6.79
C TYR A 218 -5.26 6.78 -6.25
N LEU A 219 -4.55 7.52 -7.10
CA LEU A 219 -3.51 8.46 -6.66
C LEU A 219 -4.07 9.49 -5.70
N TYR A 220 -5.24 10.07 -6.00
CA TYR A 220 -5.93 11.00 -5.11
C TYR A 220 -6.36 10.33 -3.80
N LYS A 221 -7.01 9.16 -3.85
CA LYS A 221 -7.43 8.42 -2.65
C LYS A 221 -6.23 8.09 -1.75
N SER A 222 -5.06 7.82 -2.34
CA SER A 222 -3.83 7.49 -1.60
C SER A 222 -3.33 8.62 -0.68
N ILE A 223 -3.53 9.88 -1.06
CA ILE A 223 -3.11 11.06 -0.27
C ILE A 223 -4.16 11.52 0.74
N GLN A 224 -5.38 10.97 0.70
CA GLN A 224 -6.45 11.31 1.66
C GLN A 224 -6.24 10.65 3.04
N TYR A 225 -5.42 9.59 3.11
CA TYR A 225 -5.14 8.89 4.35
C TYR A 225 -3.94 9.48 5.09
N ASN A 226 -3.98 9.43 6.43
CA ASN A 226 -2.82 9.71 7.26
C ASN A 226 -1.75 8.61 7.05
N SER A 227 -0.75 8.90 6.22
CA SER A 227 0.24 7.95 5.73
C SER A 227 1.52 8.65 5.24
N ASN A 228 2.56 7.85 4.99
CA ASN A 228 3.76 8.33 4.30
C ASN A 228 3.50 8.67 2.82
N VAL A 229 2.50 8.06 2.19
CA VAL A 229 2.16 8.35 0.79
C VAL A 229 1.72 9.81 0.61
N ARG A 230 1.03 10.39 1.59
CA ARG A 230 0.65 11.82 1.55
C ARG A 230 1.84 12.77 1.47
N LYS A 231 3.05 12.32 1.84
CA LYS A 231 4.30 13.08 1.78
C LYS A 231 5.10 12.85 0.49
N ARG A 232 4.54 12.12 -0.48
CA ARG A 232 5.22 11.76 -1.72
C ARG A 232 4.99 12.80 -2.80
N ALA A 233 6.05 13.49 -3.22
CA ALA A 233 5.98 14.49 -4.27
C ALA A 233 5.54 13.92 -5.62
N ASP A 234 5.95 12.69 -5.94
CA ASP A 234 5.64 12.02 -7.21
C ASP A 234 4.14 11.79 -7.40
N VAL A 235 3.39 11.58 -6.31
CA VAL A 235 1.92 11.41 -6.38
C VAL A 235 1.25 12.69 -6.84
N TYR A 236 1.64 13.82 -6.24
CA TYR A 236 1.09 15.12 -6.61
C TYR A 236 1.52 15.54 -8.02
N GLN A 237 2.77 15.25 -8.41
CA GLN A 237 3.21 15.53 -9.78
C GLN A 237 2.39 14.74 -10.80
N ALA A 238 2.16 13.44 -10.59
CA ALA A 238 1.35 12.62 -11.49
C ALA A 238 -0.08 13.18 -11.65
N ILE A 239 -0.69 13.68 -10.58
CA ILE A 239 -2.00 14.34 -10.66
C ILE A 239 -1.92 15.66 -11.46
N GLY A 240 -0.84 16.44 -11.31
CA GLY A 240 -0.63 17.63 -12.13
C GLY A 240 -0.43 17.31 -13.61
N ASP A 241 0.35 16.28 -13.90
CA ASP A 241 0.66 15.81 -15.25
C ASP A 241 -0.59 15.28 -15.98
N PHE A 242 -1.55 14.68 -15.26
CA PHE A 242 -2.85 14.28 -15.81
C PHE A 242 -3.60 15.46 -16.46
N TYR A 243 -3.60 16.63 -15.82
CA TYR A 243 -4.27 17.83 -16.34
C TYR A 243 -3.53 18.47 -17.51
N LYS A 244 -2.21 18.25 -17.61
CA LYS A 244 -1.33 18.87 -18.59
C LYS A 244 -1.76 18.57 -20.04
N LYS A 245 -2.24 17.35 -20.30
CA LYS A 245 -2.66 16.94 -21.65
C LYS A 245 -3.79 17.82 -22.17
N GLU A 246 -4.83 18.03 -21.38
CA GLU A 246 -5.98 18.83 -21.77
C GLU A 246 -5.64 20.33 -21.78
N TYR A 247 -4.83 20.80 -20.82
CA TYR A 247 -4.28 22.16 -20.84
C TYR A 247 -3.57 22.48 -22.16
N ASN A 248 -2.69 21.58 -22.62
CA ASN A 248 -1.95 21.75 -23.88
C ASN A 248 -2.89 21.71 -25.10
N ARG A 249 -3.88 20.80 -25.11
CA ARG A 249 -4.89 20.73 -26.18
C ARG A 249 -5.64 22.05 -26.33
N LEU A 250 -6.03 22.66 -25.21
CA LEU A 250 -6.71 23.97 -25.19
C LEU A 250 -5.77 25.10 -25.64
N ASP A 251 -4.48 25.01 -25.32
CA ASP A 251 -3.47 25.97 -25.79
C ASP A 251 -3.29 25.94 -27.31
N ASP A 252 -3.17 24.74 -27.87
CA ASP A 252 -3.08 24.51 -29.30
C ASP A 252 -4.35 25.00 -30.01
N GLU A 253 -5.53 24.64 -29.50
CA GLU A 253 -6.81 25.08 -30.08
C GLU A 253 -6.95 26.61 -30.07
N ARG A 254 -6.58 27.27 -28.96
CA ARG A 254 -6.59 28.73 -28.87
C ARG A 254 -5.61 29.38 -29.85
N THR A 255 -4.42 28.79 -30.02
CA THR A 255 -3.40 29.28 -30.95
C THR A 255 -3.88 29.20 -32.40
N GLU A 256 -4.54 28.10 -32.79
CA GLU A 256 -5.12 27.96 -34.13
C GLU A 256 -6.28 28.93 -34.36
N ILE A 257 -7.13 29.18 -33.35
CA ILE A 257 -8.17 30.21 -33.44
C ILE A 257 -7.56 31.61 -33.57
N ALA A 258 -6.49 31.91 -32.84
CA ALA A 258 -5.80 33.20 -32.92
C ALA A 258 -5.26 33.48 -34.34
N LYS A 259 -4.74 32.46 -35.04
CA LYS A 259 -4.34 32.59 -36.45
C LYS A 259 -5.53 32.92 -37.36
N LYS A 260 -6.65 32.19 -37.20
CA LYS A 260 -7.89 32.44 -37.97
C LYS A 260 -8.44 33.85 -37.74
N ILE A 261 -8.37 34.38 -36.52
CA ILE A 261 -8.79 35.76 -36.20
C ILE A 261 -7.97 36.80 -36.99
N GLN A 262 -6.68 36.54 -37.23
CA GLN A 262 -5.82 37.46 -37.98
C GLN A 262 -6.15 37.47 -39.49
N GLU A 263 -6.58 36.32 -40.02
CA GLU A 263 -6.91 36.14 -41.43
C GLU A 263 -8.37 36.52 -41.76
N GLU A 264 -9.25 36.51 -40.77
CA GLU A 264 -10.68 36.78 -40.95
C GLU A 264 -10.97 38.27 -41.20
N THR A 265 -11.75 38.53 -42.24
CA THR A 265 -12.13 39.87 -42.70
C THR A 265 -13.60 40.19 -42.40
N ASN A 266 -14.43 39.17 -42.18
CA ASN A 266 -15.79 39.35 -41.72
C ASN A 266 -15.81 39.64 -40.21
N GLU A 267 -16.25 40.86 -39.85
CA GLU A 267 -16.27 41.30 -38.45
C GLU A 267 -17.15 40.44 -37.52
N GLU A 268 -18.25 39.90 -38.03
CA GLU A 268 -19.13 39.03 -37.22
C GLU A 268 -18.48 37.67 -36.96
N THR A 269 -17.92 37.03 -37.99
CA THR A 269 -17.16 35.77 -37.82
C THR A 269 -15.94 35.97 -36.92
N LYS A 270 -15.22 37.10 -37.09
CA LYS A 270 -14.08 37.45 -36.26
C LYS A 270 -14.46 37.60 -34.79
N LYS A 271 -15.58 38.27 -34.51
CA LYS A 271 -16.13 38.40 -33.16
C LYS A 271 -16.46 37.03 -32.55
N GLN A 272 -17.10 36.14 -33.30
CA GLN A 272 -17.42 34.78 -32.85
C GLN A 272 -16.16 33.97 -32.53
N LEU A 273 -15.11 34.08 -33.35
CA LEU A 273 -13.81 33.43 -33.09
C LEU A 273 -13.14 33.98 -31.83
N ILE A 274 -13.19 35.31 -31.61
CA ILE A 274 -12.67 35.95 -30.40
C ILE A 274 -13.41 35.43 -29.16
N ASP A 275 -14.73 35.36 -29.20
CA ASP A 275 -15.54 34.88 -28.07
C ASP A 275 -15.26 33.40 -27.78
N LYS A 276 -15.14 32.56 -28.81
CA LYS A 276 -14.67 31.17 -28.66
C LYS A 276 -13.28 31.08 -28.03
N ALA A 277 -12.33 31.93 -28.44
CA ALA A 277 -10.99 31.95 -27.87
C ALA A 277 -11.00 32.33 -26.38
N LYS A 278 -11.90 33.23 -25.96
CA LYS A 278 -12.07 33.60 -24.54
C LYS A 278 -12.66 32.44 -23.73
N GLU A 279 -13.63 31.71 -24.28
CA GLU A 279 -14.21 30.52 -23.62
C GLU A 279 -13.15 29.43 -23.39
N ILE A 280 -12.33 29.16 -24.41
CA ILE A 280 -11.22 28.21 -24.30
C ILE A 280 -10.20 28.69 -23.27
N LEU A 281 -9.85 29.98 -23.28
CA LEU A 281 -8.95 30.55 -22.28
C LEU A 281 -9.52 30.39 -20.86
N ALA A 282 -10.81 30.65 -20.66
CA ALA A 282 -11.46 30.47 -19.37
C ALA A 282 -11.34 29.02 -18.87
N LEU A 283 -11.58 28.04 -19.73
CA LEU A 283 -11.39 26.63 -19.38
C LEU A 283 -9.91 26.29 -19.12
N GLN A 284 -9.00 26.79 -19.96
CA GLN A 284 -7.56 26.58 -19.79
C GLN A 284 -7.05 27.15 -18.45
N LYS A 285 -7.53 28.32 -18.03
CA LYS A 285 -7.26 28.89 -16.70
C LYS A 285 -7.70 27.95 -15.58
N GLY A 286 -8.84 27.28 -15.73
CA GLY A 286 -9.30 26.24 -14.80
C GLY A 286 -8.33 25.07 -14.70
N TYR A 287 -7.83 24.56 -15.83
CA TYR A 287 -6.82 23.50 -15.86
C TYR A 287 -5.48 23.95 -15.26
N ALA A 288 -5.05 25.17 -15.56
CA ALA A 288 -3.85 25.76 -14.98
C ALA A 288 -3.94 25.83 -13.45
N GLU A 289 -5.10 26.19 -12.90
CA GLU A 289 -5.32 26.23 -11.45
C GLU A 289 -5.20 24.85 -10.79
N ARG A 290 -5.78 23.81 -11.41
CA ARG A 290 -5.64 22.41 -10.96
C ARG A 290 -4.20 21.93 -11.00
N MET A 291 -3.48 22.23 -12.09
CA MET A 291 -2.06 21.90 -12.25
C MET A 291 -1.20 22.62 -11.20
N MET A 292 -1.44 23.90 -10.96
CA MET A 292 -0.70 24.68 -9.97
C MET A 292 -0.89 24.13 -8.55
N ASP A 293 -2.11 23.74 -8.15
CA ASP A 293 -2.33 23.14 -6.82
C ASP A 293 -1.53 21.83 -6.65
N ALA A 294 -1.61 20.95 -7.66
CA ALA A 294 -0.88 19.69 -7.64
C ALA A 294 0.64 19.91 -7.61
N TYR A 295 1.19 20.77 -8.47
CA TYR A 295 2.64 21.05 -8.49
C TYR A 295 3.12 21.81 -7.26
N ALA A 296 2.31 22.69 -6.67
CA ALA A 296 2.62 23.34 -5.41
C ALA A 296 2.80 22.31 -4.28
N ARG A 297 1.89 21.32 -4.20
CA ARG A 297 2.00 20.21 -3.24
C ARG A 297 3.18 19.29 -3.55
N ALA A 298 3.46 19.00 -4.82
CA ALA A 298 4.65 18.24 -5.21
C ALA A 298 5.93 18.94 -4.73
N ARG A 299 6.01 20.26 -4.92
CA ARG A 299 7.15 21.09 -4.50
C ARG A 299 7.32 21.13 -2.99
N GLU A 300 6.22 21.24 -2.24
CA GLU A 300 6.25 21.22 -0.78
C GLU A 300 6.77 19.86 -0.25
N ASN A 301 6.40 18.77 -0.92
CA ASN A 301 6.76 17.40 -0.53
C ASN A 301 8.06 16.88 -1.15
N ALA A 302 8.79 17.71 -1.91
CA ALA A 302 10.03 17.32 -2.60
C ALA A 302 11.25 17.13 -1.67
N GLY A 303 11.08 17.32 -0.35
CA GLY A 303 12.17 17.23 0.62
C GLY A 303 13.31 18.22 0.29
N SER A 304 14.54 17.70 0.20
CA SER A 304 15.76 18.48 -0.03
C SER A 304 16.16 18.63 -1.51
N ASP A 305 15.37 18.11 -2.46
CA ASP A 305 15.71 18.22 -3.89
C ASP A 305 15.39 19.63 -4.44
N GLN A 306 16.35 20.54 -4.30
CA GLN A 306 16.16 21.93 -4.74
C GLN A 306 16.00 22.07 -6.25
N ALA A 307 16.65 21.21 -7.04
CA ALA A 307 16.56 21.26 -8.50
C ALA A 307 15.13 20.92 -8.95
N TYR A 308 14.56 19.87 -8.37
CA TYR A 308 13.18 19.50 -8.61
C TYR A 308 12.19 20.56 -8.13
N LYS A 309 12.39 21.14 -6.94
CA LYS A 309 11.58 22.26 -6.42
C LYS A 309 11.59 23.48 -7.33
N ASN A 310 12.76 23.82 -7.89
CA ASN A 310 12.91 24.94 -8.82
C ASN A 310 12.21 24.66 -10.16
N SER A 311 12.34 23.43 -10.69
CA SER A 311 11.66 23.02 -11.93
C SER A 311 10.12 23.14 -11.81
N LEU A 312 9.57 22.65 -10.70
CA LEU A 312 8.14 22.79 -10.42
C LEU A 312 7.73 24.26 -10.26
N TYR A 313 8.56 25.08 -9.60
CA TYR A 313 8.28 26.51 -9.42
C TYR A 313 8.23 27.27 -10.74
N GLU A 314 9.17 27.03 -11.66
CA GLU A 314 9.14 27.64 -13.00
C GLU A 314 7.91 27.21 -13.80
N THR A 315 7.50 25.95 -13.67
CA THR A 315 6.24 25.46 -14.28
C THR A 315 5.03 26.18 -13.69
N ILE A 316 4.94 26.32 -12.37
CA ILE A 316 3.87 27.07 -11.69
C ILE A 316 3.87 28.53 -12.15
N LYS A 317 5.03 29.16 -12.36
CA LYS A 317 5.14 30.55 -12.83
C LYS A 317 4.54 30.74 -14.22
N ILE A 318 4.76 29.81 -15.13
CA ILE A 318 4.15 29.83 -16.47
C ILE A 318 2.62 29.72 -16.34
N LEU A 319 2.13 28.75 -15.56
CA LEU A 319 0.70 28.54 -15.34
C LEU A 319 0.01 29.72 -14.64
N TYR A 320 0.72 30.35 -13.70
CA TYR A 320 0.25 31.53 -12.98
C TYR A 320 0.08 32.72 -13.93
N SER A 321 1.05 32.94 -14.81
CA SER A 321 0.96 33.95 -15.86
C SER A 321 -0.26 33.74 -16.76
N VAL A 322 -0.58 32.49 -17.14
CA VAL A 322 -1.80 32.19 -17.91
C VAL A 322 -3.07 32.44 -17.08
N ARG A 323 -3.08 32.03 -15.81
CA ARG A 323 -4.22 32.24 -14.90
C ARG A 323 -4.53 33.72 -14.64
N PHE A 324 -3.50 34.56 -14.56
CA PHE A 324 -3.59 35.96 -14.15
C PHE A 324 -3.12 36.96 -15.23
N ASP A 325 -3.31 36.61 -16.50
CA ASP A 325 -3.13 37.50 -17.66
C ASP A 325 -1.76 38.19 -17.73
N GLY A 326 -0.68 37.41 -17.59
CA GLY A 326 0.70 37.88 -17.69
C GLY A 326 1.33 38.29 -16.36
N LYS A 327 0.56 38.35 -15.27
CA LYS A 327 1.06 38.73 -13.95
C LYS A 327 2.01 37.69 -13.38
N THR A 328 2.94 38.16 -12.55
CA THR A 328 3.93 37.31 -11.87
C THR A 328 4.10 37.69 -10.39
N ASP A 329 3.57 38.83 -9.99
CA ASP A 329 3.46 39.26 -8.60
C ASP A 329 2.47 38.38 -7.82
N GLY A 330 2.76 38.12 -6.55
CA GLY A 330 1.89 37.36 -5.65
C GLY A 330 1.96 35.83 -5.77
N ILE A 331 2.82 35.29 -6.65
CA ILE A 331 2.91 33.84 -6.90
C ILE A 331 3.21 33.03 -5.63
N ASP A 332 4.12 33.49 -4.75
CA ASP A 332 4.47 32.77 -3.53
C ASP A 332 3.30 32.72 -2.54
N GLN A 333 2.58 33.84 -2.39
CA GLN A 333 1.36 33.91 -1.58
C GLN A 333 0.27 32.99 -2.15
N TYR A 334 0.15 32.95 -3.47
CA TYR A 334 -0.79 32.08 -4.15
C TYR A 334 -0.46 30.59 -3.92
N ILE A 335 0.80 30.18 -4.12
CA ILE A 335 1.28 28.83 -3.82
C ILE A 335 0.96 28.43 -2.37
N ALA A 336 1.24 29.32 -1.41
CA ALA A 336 0.92 29.07 -0.01
C ALA A 336 -0.60 28.90 0.24
N SER A 337 -1.43 29.67 -0.47
CA SER A 337 -2.89 29.56 -0.39
C SER A 337 -3.44 28.25 -0.97
N LEU A 338 -2.77 27.67 -1.98
CA LEU A 338 -3.16 26.40 -2.58
C LEU A 338 -2.91 25.25 -1.60
N VAL A 339 -1.68 25.15 -1.07
CA VAL A 339 -1.29 24.04 -0.18
C VAL A 339 -2.06 24.02 1.14
N SER A 340 -2.55 25.18 1.60
CA SER A 340 -3.34 25.31 2.85
C SER A 340 -4.80 24.86 2.71
N LYS A 341 -5.33 24.76 1.49
CA LYS A 341 -6.68 24.24 1.23
C LYS A 341 -6.64 22.74 0.97
N PRO A 342 -7.77 22.01 1.06
CA PRO A 342 -7.86 20.66 0.53
C PRO A 342 -7.58 20.63 -0.97
N MET A 343 -6.84 19.61 -1.43
CA MET A 343 -6.62 19.38 -2.85
C MET A 343 -7.95 19.07 -3.53
N PRO A 344 -8.31 19.74 -4.63
CA PRO A 344 -9.51 19.40 -5.37
C PRO A 344 -9.48 17.94 -5.87
N ASP A 345 -10.63 17.28 -5.82
CA ASP A 345 -10.76 15.92 -6.32
C ASP A 345 -10.58 15.89 -7.85
N PRO A 346 -9.61 15.14 -8.38
CA PRO A 346 -9.33 15.15 -9.80
C PRO A 346 -10.35 14.40 -10.66
N THR A 347 -11.33 13.75 -10.04
CA THR A 347 -12.50 13.20 -10.72
C THR A 347 -13.59 14.26 -10.97
N THR A 348 -13.49 15.41 -10.31
CA THR A 348 -14.44 16.52 -10.55
C THR A 348 -14.13 17.23 -11.86
N PRO A 349 -15.16 17.58 -12.66
CA PRO A 349 -14.97 18.38 -13.85
C PRO A 349 -14.25 19.69 -13.56
N VAL A 350 -13.35 20.10 -14.45
CA VAL A 350 -12.69 21.41 -14.37
C VAL A 350 -13.67 22.48 -14.81
N THR A 351 -13.87 23.49 -13.97
CA THR A 351 -14.76 24.61 -14.25
C THR A 351 -14.00 25.75 -14.94
N PRO A 352 -14.57 26.38 -15.98
CA PRO A 352 -14.00 27.59 -16.57
C PRO A 352 -13.88 28.72 -15.54
N ILE A 353 -12.82 29.51 -15.67
CA ILE A 353 -12.56 30.66 -14.81
C ILE A 353 -12.70 31.93 -15.64
N ILE A 354 -13.69 32.75 -15.26
CA ILE A 354 -13.92 34.06 -15.83
C ILE A 354 -13.58 35.08 -14.74
N ASP A 355 -12.42 35.74 -14.87
CA ASP A 355 -12.10 36.87 -14.01
C ASP A 355 -13.00 38.03 -14.44
N LEU A 356 -14.01 38.35 -13.63
CA LEU A 356 -14.76 39.59 -13.81
C LEU A 356 -13.75 40.72 -13.61
N LYS A 357 -13.38 41.41 -14.69
CA LYS A 357 -12.72 42.71 -14.58
C LYS A 357 -13.69 43.60 -13.80
N THR A 358 -13.42 43.81 -12.51
CA THR A 358 -13.98 44.97 -11.81
C THR A 358 -13.65 46.19 -12.66
N PRO A 359 -14.62 47.02 -13.03
CA PRO A 359 -14.32 48.29 -13.71
C PRO A 359 -13.33 49.04 -12.83
N ASP A 360 -12.27 49.59 -13.44
CA ASP A 360 -11.30 50.43 -12.74
C ASP A 360 -12.05 51.51 -11.95
N SER A 361 -12.15 51.31 -10.63
CA SER A 361 -12.67 52.33 -9.74
C SER A 361 -11.59 53.39 -9.60
N LYS A 362 -11.60 54.34 -10.51
CA LYS A 362 -11.12 55.69 -10.20
C LYS A 362 -11.90 56.21 -8.98
N THR A 363 -11.28 57.18 -8.34
CA THR A 363 -11.83 58.19 -7.41
C THR A 363 -11.89 57.88 -5.90
N THR A 364 -10.92 58.53 -5.23
CA THR A 364 -11.09 59.52 -4.14
C THR A 364 -10.97 59.06 -2.69
N ASP A 365 -9.99 59.67 -2.03
CA ASP A 365 -9.92 59.89 -0.59
C ASP A 365 -11.28 60.26 0.03
N SER A 366 -11.67 59.53 1.07
CA SER A 366 -12.35 60.11 2.24
C SER A 366 -12.33 59.16 3.44
N LYS A 367 -11.58 59.59 4.46
CA LYS A 367 -11.80 59.51 5.90
C LYS A 367 -12.56 58.31 6.51
N THR A 368 -11.78 57.62 7.34
CA THR A 368 -12.05 56.94 8.62
C THR A 368 -13.35 57.33 9.36
N THR A 369 -14.09 56.33 9.87
CA THR A 369 -14.63 56.14 11.25
C THR A 369 -15.43 54.82 11.28
N SER A 370 -14.87 53.73 11.84
CA SER A 370 -15.22 53.10 13.13
C SER A 370 -16.38 52.08 13.11
N THR A 371 -16.02 50.84 13.49
CA THR A 371 -16.77 49.85 14.30
C THR A 371 -18.00 49.16 13.70
N GLN A 372 -17.87 47.87 13.35
CA GLN A 372 -18.52 46.77 14.10
C GLN A 372 -17.99 45.39 13.68
N LYS A 373 -17.83 44.55 14.71
CA LYS A 373 -17.25 43.21 14.77
C LYS A 373 -18.32 42.15 14.44
N PRO A 374 -18.05 41.10 13.65
CA PRO A 374 -18.99 40.01 13.47
C PRO A 374 -18.99 39.07 14.68
N VAL A 375 -20.20 38.62 15.00
CA VAL A 375 -20.57 37.61 15.99
C VAL A 375 -19.88 36.28 15.67
N LEU A 376 -19.19 35.73 16.67
CA LEU A 376 -18.66 34.37 16.67
C LEU A 376 -19.71 33.49 17.37
N GLU A 377 -20.30 32.53 16.65
CA GLU A 377 -21.12 31.49 17.27
C GLU A 377 -20.22 30.32 17.67
N GLU A 378 -20.10 30.15 18.98
CA GLU A 378 -19.36 29.12 19.69
C GLU A 378 -20.36 28.02 20.09
N MET A 379 -20.27 26.83 19.50
CA MET A 379 -20.87 25.62 20.09
C MET A 379 -19.84 24.95 21.01
N LYS A 380 -20.07 25.11 22.31
CA LYS A 380 -19.36 24.44 23.41
C LYS A 380 -19.68 22.94 23.42
N SER A 381 -18.65 22.11 23.55
CA SER A 381 -18.76 20.79 24.16
C SER A 381 -18.69 20.93 25.69
N VAL A 382 -19.57 20.21 26.37
CA VAL A 382 -19.60 20.11 27.84
C VAL A 382 -18.55 19.09 28.28
N ASN A 383 -17.79 19.54 29.28
CA ASN A 383 -16.78 18.82 30.02
C ASN A 383 -17.46 18.15 31.24
N GLU A 384 -17.12 16.91 31.56
CA GLU A 384 -17.33 16.39 32.92
C GLU A 384 -16.01 15.83 33.46
N LYS A 385 -15.75 16.23 34.70
CA LYS A 385 -14.45 16.31 35.37
C LYS A 385 -14.45 15.31 36.50
N ALA A 386 -13.36 14.59 36.71
CA ALA A 386 -13.01 14.05 38.02
C ALA A 386 -11.50 14.13 38.22
N ALA A 387 -11.12 14.73 39.33
CA ALA A 387 -9.79 15.14 39.72
C ALA A 387 -9.05 14.03 40.49
N SER A 388 -7.72 14.09 40.46
CA SER A 388 -6.87 13.83 41.62
C SER A 388 -5.49 14.43 41.37
N ASP A 389 -5.10 15.33 42.26
CA ASP A 389 -3.75 15.86 42.45
C ASP A 389 -2.73 14.72 42.68
N ASP A 390 -1.48 14.89 42.24
CA ASP A 390 -0.38 15.13 43.17
C ASP A 390 0.89 15.69 42.50
N LYS A 391 1.65 16.45 43.28
CA LYS A 391 2.88 17.18 42.95
C LYS A 391 4.12 16.30 42.93
N GLN A 392 5.08 16.61 42.03
CA GLN A 392 6.53 16.75 42.30
C GLN A 392 7.23 17.06 40.97
N VAL A 393 7.70 18.28 40.69
CA VAL A 393 9.03 18.81 41.03
C VAL A 393 10.12 17.73 41.08
N ASN A 394 10.89 17.59 39.99
CA ASN A 394 12.34 17.71 40.14
C ASN A 394 13.07 18.14 38.85
N LYS A 395 13.97 19.09 39.06
CA LYS A 395 14.92 19.68 38.12
C LYS A 395 16.16 18.79 38.18
N ASN A 396 16.76 18.42 37.05
CA ASN A 396 18.22 18.27 37.00
C ASN A 396 18.78 18.38 35.59
N THR A 397 19.86 19.15 35.55
CA THR A 397 20.66 19.62 34.41
C THR A 397 21.86 18.69 34.22
N SER A 398 22.55 18.85 33.08
CA SER A 398 23.92 18.39 32.74
C SER A 398 23.97 17.07 31.95
N THR A 399 24.76 16.87 30.89
CA THR A 399 25.85 17.62 30.26
C THR A 399 25.97 17.19 28.79
N GLN A 400 26.52 18.07 27.95
CA GLN A 400 27.00 17.77 26.60
C GLN A 400 28.10 16.69 26.61
N ALA A 401 28.09 15.81 25.60
CA ALA A 401 29.31 15.23 25.05
C ALA A 401 29.18 15.00 23.54
N ASN A 402 29.96 15.81 22.83
CA ASN A 402 30.32 15.72 21.42
C ASN A 402 30.91 14.33 21.10
N LYS A 403 30.53 13.71 19.97
CA LYS A 403 31.41 12.81 19.20
C LYS A 403 30.88 12.52 17.78
N THR A 404 31.43 13.29 16.86
CA THR A 404 32.10 12.85 15.61
C THR A 404 31.34 11.95 14.63
N VAL A 405 30.96 12.62 13.54
CA VAL A 405 30.69 12.15 12.17
C VAL A 405 31.63 11.03 11.71
N LYS A 406 31.06 9.95 11.16
CA LYS A 406 31.72 9.08 10.17
C LYS A 406 30.79 8.86 8.96
N LYS A 407 31.15 9.48 7.84
CA LYS A 407 30.71 9.14 6.47
C LYS A 407 31.33 7.80 6.04
N PRO A 408 30.61 7.00 5.24
CA PRO A 408 31.23 6.27 4.13
C PRO A 408 30.57 6.60 2.77
N PRO A 409 31.19 6.21 1.64
CA PRO A 409 31.42 7.13 0.53
C PRO A 409 30.45 6.99 -0.65
N VAL A 410 30.36 8.10 -1.38
CA VAL A 410 29.85 8.21 -2.76
C VAL A 410 30.84 7.52 -3.72
N LYS A 411 30.35 6.61 -4.57
CA LYS A 411 30.89 6.40 -5.92
C LYS A 411 29.76 6.25 -6.94
N ARG A 412 29.71 7.22 -7.86
CA ARG A 412 28.99 7.23 -9.15
C ARG A 412 29.79 6.47 -10.20
N LYS A 413 29.10 5.76 -11.12
CA LYS A 413 29.11 5.93 -12.61
C LYS A 413 28.37 4.73 -13.22
N ARG A 414 27.25 4.95 -13.91
CA ARG A 414 27.08 5.16 -15.37
C ARG A 414 27.41 3.91 -16.21
N SER A 415 26.34 3.31 -16.73
CA SER A 415 26.07 3.16 -18.17
C SER A 415 24.62 3.54 -18.39
#